data_AF-A0A7S1MYY0-F1
#
_entry.id   AF-A0A7S1MYY0-F1
#
_cell.length_a   1.000
_cell.length_b   1.000
_cell.length_c   1.000
_cell.angle_alpha   90.00
_cell.angle_beta   90.00
_cell.angle_gamma   90.00
#
_symmetry.space_group_name_H-M   'P 1'
#
loop_
_entity.id
_entity.type
_entity.pdbx_description
1 polymer ?
#
loop_
_entity_poly.entity_id
_entity_poly.type
_entity_poly.pdbx_seq_one_letter_code
_entity_poly.pdbx_strand_id
1 'polypeptide(L)'
;GKVGGQVGYQIRLESKKSKETRLLFCTTGLLLRRLMDDRDLSGVSHVVVDEVHERTIDGDFLLILLRRLVGRRADLRVILMSATADADKFSSYFGGCPVVTIPGFTHPVECFHLEDALKATGQLIGRGSPYALPRD
;
A
#
# COMPACT_ATOMS: atom_id res chain seq x y z
N GLY A 1 8.19 -9.94 -20.98
CA GLY A 1 9.53 -9.40 -20.71
C GLY A 1 10.18 -10.18 -19.58
N LYS A 2 11.51 -10.24 -19.52
CA LYS A 2 12.25 -10.90 -18.42
C LYS A 2 12.39 -9.95 -17.23
N VAL A 3 12.20 -10.45 -16.00
CA VAL A 3 12.41 -9.68 -14.77
C VAL A 3 13.87 -9.22 -14.69
N GLY A 4 14.07 -7.96 -14.32
CA GLY A 4 15.38 -7.31 -14.30
C GLY A 4 15.80 -6.68 -15.63
N GLY A 5 14.94 -6.72 -16.66
CA GLY A 5 15.06 -5.87 -17.86
C GLY A 5 14.45 -4.50 -17.60
N GLN A 6 13.41 -4.13 -18.37
CA GLN A 6 12.68 -2.86 -18.20
C GLN A 6 11.92 -2.75 -16.86
N VAL A 7 11.49 -3.88 -16.29
CA VAL A 7 10.82 -3.95 -14.99
C VAL A 7 11.67 -4.80 -14.05
N GLY A 8 11.96 -4.27 -12.88
CA GLY A 8 12.77 -4.91 -11.85
C GLY A 8 12.19 -4.73 -10.46
N TYR A 9 12.81 -5.39 -9.48
CA TYR A 9 12.51 -5.18 -8.07
C TYR A 9 13.78 -5.13 -7.23
N GLN A 10 13.65 -4.53 -6.05
CA GLN A 10 14.66 -4.54 -5.01
C GLN A 10 13.98 -4.72 -3.66
N ILE A 11 14.37 -5.76 -2.94
CA ILE A 11 13.97 -6.04 -1.56
C ILE A 11 15.22 -6.23 -0.70
N ARG A 12 15.05 -6.42 0.60
CA ARG A 12 16.19 -6.65 1.49
C ARG A 12 16.92 -7.91 1.05
N LEU A 13 18.24 -7.81 0.84
CA LEU A 13 19.16 -8.88 0.41
C LEU A 13 18.98 -9.41 -1.02
N GLU A 14 17.98 -8.94 -1.77
CA GLU A 14 17.74 -9.41 -3.13
C GLU A 14 17.41 -8.26 -4.08
N SER A 15 18.01 -8.28 -5.27
CA SER A 15 17.82 -7.25 -6.29
C SER A 15 17.86 -7.86 -7.68
N LYS A 16 16.82 -7.59 -8.48
CA LYS A 16 16.81 -7.87 -9.94
C LYS A 16 16.50 -6.58 -10.68
N LYS A 17 17.55 -5.84 -11.02
CA LYS A 17 17.53 -4.62 -11.82
C LYS A 17 18.76 -4.55 -12.71
N SER A 18 18.67 -3.81 -13.80
CA SER A 18 19.76 -3.58 -14.75
C SER A 18 19.79 -2.10 -15.19
N LYS A 19 20.68 -1.75 -16.11
CA LYS A 19 20.74 -0.41 -16.71
C LYS A 19 19.50 -0.10 -17.56
N GLU A 20 18.81 -1.14 -18.03
CA GLU A 20 17.60 -1.05 -18.83
C GLU A 20 16.33 -0.86 -17.98
N THR A 21 16.42 -1.04 -16.66
CA THR A 21 15.28 -0.93 -15.75
C THR A 21 14.71 0.48 -15.71
N ARG A 22 13.42 0.61 -16.01
CA ARG A 22 12.65 1.86 -16.02
C ARG A 22 11.58 1.90 -14.94
N LEU A 23 11.08 0.74 -14.53
CA LEU A 23 10.16 0.56 -13.40
C LEU A 23 10.82 -0.33 -12.35
N LEU A 24 10.99 0.18 -11.14
CA LEU A 24 11.57 -0.55 -10.02
C LEU A 24 10.55 -0.64 -8.89
N PHE A 25 10.11 -1.86 -8.57
CA PHE A 25 9.37 -2.13 -7.35
C PHE A 25 10.34 -2.24 -6.18
N CYS A 26 10.05 -1.58 -5.07
CA CYS A 26 10.86 -1.74 -3.87
C CYS A 26 10.02 -1.55 -2.61
N THR A 27 10.50 -2.07 -1.49
CA THR A 27 9.85 -1.82 -0.20
C THR A 27 10.10 -0.40 0.26
N THR A 28 9.17 0.14 1.04
CA THR A 28 9.25 1.49 1.65
C THR A 28 10.58 1.74 2.33
N GLY A 29 11.07 0.79 3.14
CA GLY A 29 12.34 0.91 3.85
C GLY A 29 13.57 1.07 2.93
N LEU A 30 13.58 0.46 1.74
CA LEU A 30 14.66 0.65 0.77
C LEU A 30 14.62 2.04 0.13
N LEU A 31 13.42 2.55 -0.18
CA LEU A 31 13.28 3.90 -0.69
C LEU A 31 13.67 4.95 0.36
N LEU A 32 13.27 4.75 1.62
CA LEU A 32 13.70 5.59 2.75
C LEU A 32 15.23 5.61 2.87
N ARG A 33 15.87 4.45 2.84
CA ARG A 33 17.34 4.38 2.85
C ARG A 33 17.96 5.13 1.67
N ARG A 34 17.40 4.97 0.47
CA ARG A 34 17.88 5.70 -0.71
C ARG A 34 17.74 7.21 -0.55
N LEU A 35 16.66 7.70 0.07
CA LEU A 35 16.46 9.13 0.36
C LEU A 35 17.41 9.66 1.44
N MET A 36 17.90 8.79 2.34
CA MET A 36 18.94 9.17 3.30
C MET A 36 20.30 9.37 2.61
N ASP A 37 20.62 8.49 1.66
CA ASP A 37 21.88 8.53 0.89
C ASP A 37 21.85 9.62 -0.20
N ASP A 38 20.71 9.80 -0.88
CA ASP A 38 20.49 10.76 -1.95
C ASP A 38 19.18 11.52 -1.71
N ARG A 39 19.31 12.70 -1.09
CA ARG A 39 18.17 13.52 -0.64
C ARG A 39 17.31 14.08 -1.76
N ASP A 40 17.81 14.10 -2.99
CA ASP A 40 17.10 14.62 -4.17
C ASP A 40 16.56 13.50 -5.06
N LEU A 41 16.81 12.24 -4.68
CA LEU A 41 16.39 11.04 -5.41
C LEU A 41 16.73 11.15 -6.91
N SER A 42 17.99 11.44 -7.17
CA SER A 42 18.55 11.70 -8.49
C SER A 42 18.31 10.53 -9.45
N GLY A 43 17.97 10.86 -10.69
CA GLY A 43 17.65 9.88 -11.73
C GLY A 43 16.26 9.22 -11.59
N VAL A 44 15.46 9.59 -10.58
CA VAL A 44 14.06 9.19 -10.47
C VAL A 44 13.17 10.35 -10.92
N SER A 45 12.24 10.05 -11.83
CA SER A 45 11.24 11.01 -12.32
C SER A 45 9.88 10.84 -11.64
N HIS A 46 9.54 9.62 -11.22
CA HIS A 46 8.25 9.29 -10.63
C HIS A 46 8.44 8.38 -9.40
N VAL A 47 7.71 8.67 -8.33
CA VAL A 47 7.55 7.78 -7.18
C VAL A 47 6.08 7.42 -7.05
N VAL A 48 5.78 6.12 -7.04
CA VAL A 48 4.44 5.61 -6.78
C VAL A 48 4.46 4.97 -5.39
N VAL A 49 3.65 5.49 -4.49
CA VAL A 49 3.45 4.90 -3.15
C VAL A 49 2.14 4.14 -3.19
N ASP A 50 2.25 2.82 -3.12
CA ASP A 50 1.11 1.92 -3.11
C ASP A 50 0.60 1.70 -1.67
N GLU A 51 -0.66 1.28 -1.55
CA GLU A 51 -1.31 0.91 -0.29
C GLU A 51 -1.15 1.92 0.84
N VAL A 52 -1.23 3.23 0.52
CA VAL A 52 -1.06 4.29 1.53
C VAL A 52 -2.09 4.21 2.67
N HIS A 53 -3.19 3.50 2.45
CA HIS A 53 -4.25 3.28 3.42
C HIS A 53 -3.87 2.34 4.58
N GLU A 54 -2.79 1.56 4.48
CA GLU A 54 -2.33 0.72 5.59
C GLU A 54 -1.72 1.52 6.75
N ARG A 55 -1.37 2.80 6.52
CA ARG A 55 -0.85 3.73 7.55
C ARG A 55 0.31 3.15 8.37
N THR A 56 1.21 2.43 7.70
CA THR A 56 2.44 1.95 8.33
C THR A 56 3.33 3.13 8.74
N ILE A 57 4.10 2.97 9.82
CA ILE A 57 5.02 4.02 10.32
C ILE A 57 5.98 4.47 9.22
N ASP A 58 6.63 3.51 8.56
CA ASP A 58 7.56 3.79 7.46
C ASP A 58 6.86 4.49 6.28
N GLY A 59 5.61 4.12 5.99
CA GLY A 59 4.79 4.77 4.96
C GLY A 59 4.53 6.23 5.29
N ASP A 60 4.06 6.54 6.49
CA ASP A 60 3.80 7.92 6.93
C ASP A 60 5.10 8.75 6.92
N PHE A 61 6.23 8.19 7.36
CA PHE A 61 7.55 8.85 7.26
C PHE A 61 7.95 9.13 5.80
N LEU A 62 7.74 8.17 4.90
CA LEU A 62 8.02 8.35 3.48
C LEU A 62 7.18 9.50 2.90
N LEU A 63 5.90 9.59 3.24
CA LEU A 63 5.02 10.67 2.78
C LEU A 63 5.50 12.05 3.26
N ILE A 64 6.01 12.16 4.49
CA ILE A 64 6.63 13.40 5.00
C ILE A 64 7.84 13.81 4.16
N LEU A 65 8.72 12.86 3.83
CA LEU A 65 9.92 13.13 3.03
C LEU A 65 9.56 13.48 1.59
N LEU A 66 8.63 12.75 0.97
CA LEU A 66 8.19 13.00 -0.40
C LEU A 66 7.49 14.36 -0.54
N ARG A 67 6.64 14.74 0.41
CA ARG A 67 5.99 16.07 0.41
C ARG A 67 7.03 17.19 0.43
N ARG A 68 8.08 17.07 1.25
CA ARG A 68 9.19 18.03 1.29
C ARG A 68 10.04 18.00 0.02
N LEU A 69 10.18 16.84 -0.60
CA LEU A 69 10.95 16.68 -1.84
C LEU A 69 10.24 17.31 -3.04
N VAL A 70 8.94 17.09 -3.20
CA VAL A 70 8.15 17.71 -4.28
C VAL A 70 8.19 19.23 -4.22
N GLY A 71 8.21 19.83 -3.02
CA GLY A 71 8.38 21.27 -2.85
C GLY A 71 9.73 21.82 -3.32
N ARG A 72 10.77 20.96 -3.44
CA ARG A 72 12.12 21.34 -3.89
C ARG A 72 12.43 20.87 -5.31
N ARG A 73 11.84 19.76 -5.76
CA ARG A 73 11.99 19.17 -7.09
C ARG A 73 10.69 19.24 -7.86
N ALA A 74 10.53 20.33 -8.64
CA ALA A 74 9.37 20.56 -9.47
C ALA A 74 9.20 19.54 -10.61
N ASP A 75 10.27 18.82 -10.97
CA ASP A 75 10.29 17.80 -12.02
C ASP A 75 9.94 16.38 -11.50
N LEU A 76 9.92 16.18 -10.18
CA LEU A 76 9.52 14.92 -9.57
C LEU A 76 8.00 14.81 -9.48
N ARG A 77 7.45 13.69 -9.94
CA ARG A 77 6.03 13.35 -9.78
C ARG A 77 5.85 12.31 -8.69
N VAL A 78 4.89 12.52 -7.80
CA VAL A 78 4.50 11.56 -6.76
C VAL A 78 3.05 11.15 -6.99
N ILE A 79 2.80 9.84 -7.00
CA ILE A 79 1.48 9.25 -7.15
C ILE A 79 1.21 8.42 -5.89
N LEU A 80 0.03 8.62 -5.30
CA LEU A 80 -0.41 7.88 -4.12
C LEU A 80 -1.56 6.96 -4.56
N MET A 81 -1.45 5.67 -4.25
CA MET A 81 -2.48 4.67 -4.57
C MET A 81 -3.09 4.12 -3.28
N SER A 82 -4.41 4.08 -3.24
CA SER A 82 -5.21 3.62 -2.09
C SER A 82 -6.40 2.81 -2.60
N ALA A 83 -6.69 1.68 -1.95
CA ALA A 83 -7.90 0.90 -2.20
C ALA A 83 -9.13 1.42 -1.42
N THR A 84 -8.94 2.27 -0.41
CA THR A 84 -10.03 2.75 0.45
C THR A 84 -10.38 4.21 0.19
N ALA A 85 -11.58 4.62 0.63
CA ALA A 85 -12.19 5.93 0.38
C ALA A 85 -11.48 7.13 1.03
N ASP A 86 -10.36 6.94 1.74
CA ASP A 86 -9.69 8.02 2.49
C ASP A 86 -8.75 8.90 1.63
N ALA A 87 -9.00 8.97 0.32
CA ALA A 87 -8.19 9.72 -0.64
C ALA A 87 -8.15 11.24 -0.34
N ASP A 88 -9.24 11.78 0.22
CA ASP A 88 -9.36 13.21 0.54
C ASP A 88 -8.37 13.65 1.62
N LYS A 89 -8.03 12.79 2.59
CA LYS A 89 -7.01 13.10 3.60
C LYS A 89 -5.63 13.21 2.99
N PHE A 90 -5.28 12.30 2.08
CA PHE A 90 -4.01 12.35 1.36
C PHE A 90 -3.95 13.56 0.43
N SER A 91 -5.03 13.85 -0.30
CA SER A 91 -5.13 15.05 -1.13
C SER A 91 -4.90 16.32 -0.32
N SER A 92 -5.63 16.47 0.79
CA SER A 92 -5.50 17.61 1.70
C SER A 92 -4.07 17.76 2.24
N TYR A 93 -3.44 16.66 2.65
CA TYR A 93 -2.06 16.66 3.13
C TYR A 93 -1.04 17.12 2.06
N PHE A 94 -1.25 16.72 0.80
CA PHE A 94 -0.45 17.15 -0.35
C PHE A 94 -0.95 18.46 -1.01
N GLY A 95 -1.74 19.27 -0.30
CA GLY A 95 -2.13 20.61 -0.74
C GLY A 95 -3.29 20.64 -1.73
N GLY A 96 -4.23 19.69 -1.62
CA GLY A 96 -5.40 19.57 -2.49
C GLY A 96 -5.05 18.98 -3.85
N CYS A 97 -4.16 17.98 -3.90
CA CYS A 97 -3.77 17.38 -5.18
C CYS A 97 -4.95 16.66 -5.86
N PRO A 98 -4.97 16.56 -7.20
CA PRO A 98 -6.05 15.88 -7.92
C PRO A 98 -6.24 14.44 -7.45
N VAL A 99 -7.50 14.02 -7.33
CA VAL A 99 -7.87 12.64 -6.99
C VAL A 99 -8.55 12.02 -8.21
N VAL A 100 -8.09 10.82 -8.58
CA VAL A 100 -8.67 10.03 -9.66
C VAL A 100 -9.21 8.73 -9.07
N THR A 101 -10.51 8.50 -9.23
CA THR A 101 -11.15 7.27 -8.77
C THR A 101 -11.23 6.28 -9.93
N ILE A 102 -10.67 5.09 -9.75
CA ILE A 102 -10.78 3.99 -10.71
C ILE A 102 -11.86 3.03 -10.18
N PRO A 103 -12.92 2.74 -10.95
CA PRO A 103 -13.96 1.82 -10.52
C PRO A 103 -13.37 0.41 -10.36
N GLY A 104 -13.59 -0.19 -9.20
CA GLY A 104 -13.25 -1.58 -8.94
C GLY A 104 -14.23 -2.54 -9.61
N PHE A 105 -13.76 -3.74 -9.93
CA PHE A 105 -14.61 -4.85 -10.31
C PHE A 105 -14.50 -5.93 -9.22
N THR A 106 -15.63 -6.38 -8.71
CA THR A 106 -15.69 -7.46 -7.71
C THR A 106 -16.63 -8.55 -8.19
N HIS A 107 -16.35 -9.78 -7.76
CA HIS A 107 -17.29 -10.88 -7.86
C HIS A 107 -18.14 -10.94 -6.58
N PRO A 108 -19.40 -11.44 -6.64
CA PRO A 108 -20.19 -11.66 -5.44
C PRO A 108 -19.42 -12.57 -4.47
N VAL A 109 -19.22 -12.11 -3.25
CA VAL A 109 -18.64 -12.87 -2.15
C VAL A 109 -19.70 -12.96 -1.06
N GLU A 110 -20.04 -14.17 -0.64
CA GLU A 110 -20.95 -14.39 0.49
C GLU A 110 -20.22 -14.11 1.80
N CYS A 111 -20.79 -13.24 2.63
CA CYS A 111 -20.27 -12.93 3.95
C CYS A 111 -20.97 -13.79 4.99
N PHE A 112 -20.19 -14.65 5.66
CA PHE A 112 -20.64 -15.43 6.80
C PHE A 112 -20.08 -14.84 8.09
N HIS A 113 -20.94 -14.67 9.09
CA HIS A 113 -20.54 -14.26 10.42
C HIS A 113 -20.27 -15.47 11.31
N LEU A 114 -19.87 -15.23 12.56
CA LEU A 114 -19.48 -16.30 13.48
C LEU A 114 -20.60 -17.33 13.67
N GLU A 115 -21.84 -16.85 13.81
CA GLU A 115 -23.04 -17.67 13.95
C GLU A 115 -23.28 -18.60 12.77
N ASP A 116 -22.99 -18.16 11.55
CA ASP A 116 -23.14 -18.97 10.35
C ASP A 116 -22.04 -20.02 10.26
N ALA A 117 -20.81 -19.64 10.61
CA ALA A 117 -19.66 -20.55 10.65
C ALA A 117 -19.85 -21.65 11.70
N LEU A 118 -20.36 -21.33 12.89
CA LEU A 118 -20.66 -22.30 13.94
C LEU A 118 -21.74 -23.29 13.51
N LYS A 119 -22.81 -22.80 12.87
CA LYS A 119 -23.87 -23.64 12.30
C LYS A 119 -23.32 -24.55 11.19
N ALA A 120 -22.52 -24.00 10.28
CA ALA A 120 -21.98 -24.72 9.13
C ALA A 120 -20.95 -25.80 9.51
N THR A 121 -20.15 -25.56 10.56
CA THR A 121 -19.09 -26.47 11.01
C THR A 121 -19.54 -27.49 12.05
N GLY A 122 -20.77 -27.35 12.59
CA GLY A 122 -21.26 -28.21 13.67
C GLY A 122 -20.49 -28.04 14.98
N GLN A 123 -19.71 -26.96 15.14
CA GLN A 123 -19.02 -26.68 16.40
C GLN A 123 -20.03 -26.29 17.48
N LEU A 124 -20.24 -27.19 18.42
CA LEU A 124 -20.99 -26.92 19.64
C LEU A 124 -20.13 -26.05 20.55
N ILE A 125 -20.60 -24.83 20.81
CA ILE A 125 -20.04 -24.01 21.88
C ILE A 125 -20.20 -24.78 23.20
N GLY A 126 -19.09 -25.01 23.90
CA GLY A 126 -19.07 -25.78 25.15
C GLY A 126 -20.05 -25.25 26.20
N ARG A 127 -20.68 -26.16 26.97
CA ARG A 127 -21.57 -25.80 28.07
C ARG A 127 -20.84 -24.89 29.06
N GLY A 128 -21.32 -23.65 29.21
CA GLY A 128 -20.73 -22.63 30.08
C GLY A 128 -20.10 -21.44 29.34
N SER A 129 -20.02 -21.48 28.01
CA SER A 129 -19.61 -20.30 27.24
C SER A 129 -20.72 -19.23 27.24
N PRO A 130 -20.38 -17.93 27.38
CA PRO A 130 -21.34 -16.84 27.29
C PRO A 130 -21.98 -16.71 25.90
N TYR A 131 -21.47 -17.42 24.89
CA TYR A 131 -21.97 -17.39 23.51
C TYR A 131 -22.82 -18.60 23.14
N ALA A 132 -23.05 -19.55 24.07
CA ALA A 132 -23.85 -20.74 23.79
C ALA A 132 -25.32 -20.36 23.49
N LEU A 133 -25.84 -20.81 22.34
CA LEU A 133 -27.25 -20.63 22.01
C LEU A 133 -28.13 -21.37 23.05
N PRO A 134 -29.20 -20.75 23.58
CA PRO A 134 -30.20 -21.46 24.38
C PRO A 134 -30.77 -22.63 23.56
N ARG A 135 -30.95 -23.79 24.18
CA ARG A 135 -31.72 -24.87 23.55
C ARG A 135 -33.20 -24.59 23.77
N ASP A 136 -33.95 -24.53 22.68
CA ASP A 136 -35.41 -24.69 22.67
C ASP A 136 -35.80 -26.13 23.02
#